data_AF-A0A6P5MPU4-F1
#
_entry.id   AF-A0A6P5MPU4-F1
#
_cell.length_a   1.000
_cell.length_b   1.000
_cell.length_c   1.000
_cell.angle_alpha   90.00
_cell.angle_beta   90.00
_cell.angle_gamma   90.00
#
_symmetry.space_group_name_H-M   'P 1'
#
loop_
_entity.id
_entity.type
_entity.pdbx_description
1 polymer ?
#
loop_
_entity_poly.entity_id
_entity_poly.type
_entity_poly.pdbx_seq_one_letter_code
_entity_poly.pdbx_strand_id
1 'polypeptide(L)'
;MEAAAEQGERESRTQMLTGTVLGIDHTDLFYRVCALCERTLSFPSGDDSDAPASSLCKFCHPHPASASSASKRLFRILMSVATETKVFSVICFDRVARVLFGCSADDFFHFAKLHPFCGVTVNEILEGEMFTMTLTKPLNGNARHLRLASAVPLSSTFQPIIQVLREYYTSSHTS
;
A
#
# COMPACT_ATOMS: atom_id res chain seq x y z
N MET A 1 21.96 -34.10 -34.75
CA MET A 1 22.30 -34.12 -33.31
C MET A 1 22.41 -32.67 -32.87
N GLU A 2 21.28 -31.94 -32.89
CA GLU A 2 21.22 -30.55 -32.45
C GLU A 2 21.02 -30.55 -30.93
N ALA A 3 22.03 -30.04 -30.22
CA ALA A 3 21.95 -29.78 -28.80
C ALA A 3 21.14 -28.49 -28.60
N ALA A 4 19.89 -28.63 -28.16
CA ALA A 4 19.12 -27.54 -27.61
C ALA A 4 19.75 -27.10 -26.29
N ALA A 5 20.31 -25.90 -26.26
CA ALA A 5 20.83 -25.27 -25.06
C ALA A 5 19.65 -24.83 -24.17
N GLU A 6 19.37 -25.61 -23.13
CA GLU A 6 18.56 -25.16 -22.00
C GLU A 6 19.35 -24.11 -21.21
N GLN A 7 19.15 -22.83 -21.54
CA GLN A 7 19.60 -21.72 -20.71
C GLN A 7 18.58 -21.51 -19.59
N GLY A 8 18.85 -22.13 -18.44
CA GLY A 8 18.18 -21.79 -17.19
C GLY A 8 18.60 -20.39 -16.72
N GLU A 9 17.85 -19.36 -17.08
CA GLU A 9 17.96 -18.05 -16.45
C GLU A 9 17.65 -18.20 -14.96
N ARG A 10 18.66 -17.95 -14.13
CA ARG A 10 18.50 -17.78 -12.69
C ARG A 10 17.76 -16.47 -12.46
N GLU A 11 16.44 -16.52 -12.59
CA GLU A 11 15.57 -15.36 -12.56
C GLU A 11 15.75 -14.60 -11.24
N SER A 12 16.25 -13.36 -11.32
CA SER A 12 16.45 -12.53 -10.14
C SER A 12 15.10 -12.29 -9.46
N ARG A 13 15.00 -12.67 -8.18
CA ARG A 13 13.80 -12.48 -7.35
C ARG A 13 13.43 -11.01 -7.18
N THR A 14 14.39 -10.13 -7.42
CA THR A 14 14.26 -8.68 -7.32
C THR A 14 14.57 -8.05 -8.68
N GLN A 15 13.70 -7.15 -9.14
CA GLN A 15 13.88 -6.39 -10.36
C GLN A 15 13.80 -4.90 -10.05
N MET A 16 14.78 -4.13 -10.50
CA MET A 16 14.71 -2.68 -10.48
C MET A 16 14.24 -2.17 -11.84
N LEU A 17 13.34 -1.20 -11.84
CA LEU A 17 12.82 -0.59 -13.07
C LEU A 17 12.45 0.87 -12.83
N THR A 18 12.34 1.61 -13.91
CA THR A 18 11.76 2.95 -13.92
C THR A 18 10.37 2.85 -14.53
N GLY A 19 9.39 3.48 -13.90
CA GLY A 19 8.03 3.46 -14.40
C GLY A 19 7.18 4.59 -13.86
N THR A 20 6.05 4.80 -14.52
CA THR A 20 5.04 5.80 -14.20
C THR A 20 3.88 5.12 -13.51
N VAL A 21 3.39 5.71 -12.42
CA VAL A 21 2.14 5.28 -11.80
C VAL A 21 0.97 5.78 -12.66
N LEU A 22 0.10 4.87 -13.09
CA LEU A 22 -1.11 5.21 -13.85
C LEU A 22 -2.33 5.39 -12.95
N GLY A 23 -2.26 4.86 -11.73
CA GLY A 23 -3.32 4.98 -10.75
C GLY A 23 -3.25 3.92 -9.66
N ILE A 24 -4.06 4.10 -8.63
CA ILE A 24 -4.18 3.23 -7.48
C ILE A 24 -5.64 2.82 -7.25
N ASP A 25 -5.81 1.62 -6.71
CA ASP A 25 -7.08 1.22 -6.12
C ASP A 25 -7.26 1.92 -4.77
N HIS A 26 -8.07 2.97 -4.77
CA HIS A 26 -8.37 3.79 -3.59
C HIS A 26 -9.51 3.23 -2.73
N THR A 27 -10.14 2.11 -3.13
CA THR A 27 -11.26 1.50 -2.39
C THR A 27 -10.80 0.55 -1.28
N ASP A 28 -9.59 -0.01 -1.40
CA ASP A 28 -9.04 -1.03 -0.50
C ASP A 28 -7.59 -0.70 -0.06
N LEU A 29 -7.37 0.53 0.42
CA LEU A 29 -6.04 1.03 0.78
C LEU A 29 -5.46 0.45 2.06
N PHE A 30 -6.29 -0.19 2.91
CA PHE A 30 -5.90 -0.55 4.27
C PHE A 30 -6.34 -1.95 4.65
N TYR A 31 -5.59 -2.57 5.54
CA TYR A 31 -6.03 -3.73 6.28
C TYR A 31 -5.69 -3.58 7.77
N ARG A 32 -6.44 -4.28 8.63
CA ARG A 32 -6.22 -4.23 10.08
C ARG A 32 -5.32 -5.36 10.54
N VAL A 33 -4.44 -5.03 11.49
CA VAL A 33 -3.57 -5.98 12.18
C VAL A 33 -3.61 -5.78 13.68
N CYS A 34 -3.19 -6.80 14.42
CA CYS A 34 -2.90 -6.65 15.85
C CYS A 34 -1.73 -5.69 16.04
N ALA A 35 -1.86 -4.71 16.93
CA ALA A 35 -0.78 -3.78 17.23
C ALA A 35 0.44 -4.45 17.87
N LEU A 36 0.26 -5.62 18.51
CA LEU A 36 1.34 -6.35 19.18
C LEU A 36 2.11 -7.28 18.25
N CYS A 37 1.42 -8.16 17.50
CA CYS A 37 2.06 -9.21 16.70
C CYS A 37 1.95 -9.00 15.18
N GLU A 38 1.31 -7.91 14.75
CA GLU A 38 1.10 -7.54 13.33
C GLU A 38 0.41 -8.60 12.47
N ARG A 39 -0.19 -9.62 13.08
CA ARG A 39 -1.03 -10.58 12.38
C ARG A 39 -2.32 -9.91 11.95
N THR A 40 -2.72 -10.18 10.70
CA THR A 40 -4.00 -9.72 10.13
C THR A 40 -5.16 -10.13 11.02
N LEU A 41 -6.02 -9.17 11.33
CA LEU A 41 -7.27 -9.40 12.04
C LEU A 41 -8.37 -9.61 10.99
N SER A 42 -9.00 -10.78 10.99
CA SER A 42 -10.15 -11.06 10.13
C SER A 42 -11.38 -10.34 10.66
N PHE A 43 -12.08 -9.59 9.81
CA PHE A 43 -13.44 -9.15 10.13
C PHE A 43 -14.37 -10.37 10.09
N PRO A 44 -15.29 -10.53 11.05
CA PRO A 44 -16.41 -11.44 10.83
C PRO A 44 -17.18 -10.89 9.63
N SER A 45 -17.31 -11.71 8.59
CA SER A 45 -18.13 -11.44 7.42
C SER A 45 -19.59 -11.26 7.86
N GLY A 46 -20.03 -10.01 7.95
CA GLY A 46 -21.39 -9.61 8.34
C GLY A 46 -21.53 -8.10 8.19
N ASP A 47 -22.59 -7.70 7.51
CA ASP A 47 -22.94 -6.38 6.97
C ASP A 47 -23.23 -5.28 8.02
N ASP A 48 -22.45 -5.19 9.10
CA ASP A 48 -22.63 -4.17 10.14
C ASP A 48 -21.37 -3.34 10.32
N SER A 49 -21.39 -2.16 9.70
CA SER A 49 -20.35 -1.12 9.77
C SER A 49 -20.12 -0.52 11.17
N ASP A 50 -20.85 -0.95 12.20
CA ASP A 50 -20.75 -0.43 13.57
C ASP A 50 -20.61 -1.51 14.66
N ALA A 51 -20.47 -2.79 14.29
CA ALA A 51 -20.15 -3.83 15.27
C ALA A 51 -18.69 -3.71 15.71
N PRO A 52 -18.35 -3.73 17.02
CA PRO A 52 -16.97 -3.79 17.46
C PRO A 52 -16.42 -5.16 17.05
N ALA A 53 -15.84 -5.24 15.84
CA ALA A 53 -15.09 -6.40 15.38
C ALA A 53 -14.17 -6.78 16.53
N SER A 54 -14.31 -8.00 17.07
CA SER A 54 -13.55 -8.41 18.24
C SER A 54 -12.06 -8.17 17.95
N SER A 55 -11.50 -7.07 18.49
CA SER A 55 -10.17 -6.55 18.16
C SER A 55 -9.05 -7.41 18.76
N LEU A 56 -9.46 -8.48 19.44
CA LEU A 56 -8.61 -9.39 20.16
C LEU A 56 -7.93 -10.34 19.18
N CYS A 57 -6.61 -10.21 19.11
CA CYS A 57 -5.80 -11.15 18.36
C CYS A 57 -5.87 -12.55 19.01
N LYS A 58 -6.38 -13.53 18.27
CA LYS A 58 -6.46 -14.94 18.71
C LYS A 58 -5.11 -15.54 19.12
N PHE A 59 -4.00 -14.97 18.64
CA PHE A 59 -2.64 -15.44 18.92
C PHE A 59 -2.03 -14.78 20.16
N CYS A 60 -2.52 -13.61 20.56
CA CYS A 60 -2.00 -12.89 21.73
C CYS A 60 -2.84 -13.14 22.99
N HIS A 61 -4.06 -13.67 22.86
CA HIS A 61 -4.92 -14.06 23.97
C HIS A 61 -4.40 -15.41 24.53
N PRO A 62 -3.74 -15.45 25.71
CA PRO A 62 -4.18 -14.85 26.96
C PRO A 62 -3.11 -14.00 27.67
N HIS A 63 -2.24 -13.32 26.93
CA HIS A 63 -1.24 -12.43 27.55
C HIS A 63 -1.97 -11.28 28.29
N PRO A 64 -1.58 -10.91 29.52
CA PRO A 64 -2.23 -9.83 30.28
C PRO A 64 -2.19 -8.46 29.58
N ALA A 65 -1.23 -8.25 28.67
CA ALA A 65 -1.15 -7.08 27.78
C ALA A 65 -2.16 -7.12 26.60
N SER A 66 -2.88 -8.23 26.43
CA SER A 66 -3.81 -8.48 25.31
C SER A 66 -5.27 -8.17 25.66
N ALA A 67 -5.59 -7.90 26.92
CA ALA A 67 -6.91 -7.42 27.35
C ALA A 67 -7.30 -6.10 26.63
N SER A 68 -6.31 -5.39 26.09
CA SER A 68 -6.45 -4.18 25.28
C SER A 68 -5.70 -4.28 23.95
N SER A 69 -5.63 -5.46 23.32
CA SER A 69 -4.97 -5.66 22.01
C SER A 69 -5.55 -4.69 20.97
N ALA A 70 -4.98 -3.49 20.89
CA ALA A 70 -5.41 -2.47 19.96
C ALA A 70 -5.19 -2.98 18.54
N SER A 71 -6.12 -2.68 17.65
CA SER A 71 -5.90 -2.88 16.22
C SER A 71 -5.25 -1.64 15.64
N LYS A 72 -4.26 -1.80 14.77
CA LYS A 72 -3.74 -0.72 13.93
C LYS A 72 -4.01 -1.03 12.45
N ARG A 73 -4.00 0.01 11.61
CA ARG A 73 -4.05 -0.13 10.16
C ARG A 73 -2.66 -0.16 9.57
N LEU A 74 -2.54 -0.87 8.46
CA LEU A 74 -1.36 -0.87 7.60
C LEU A 74 -1.83 -0.63 6.17
N PHE A 75 -1.01 0.05 5.37
CA PHE A 75 -1.33 0.24 3.96
C PHE A 75 -1.17 -1.06 3.17
N ARG A 76 -2.10 -1.26 2.23
CA ARG A 76 -2.05 -2.25 1.16
C ARG A 76 -2.63 -1.61 -0.08
N ILE A 77 -1.77 -1.10 -0.95
CA ILE A 77 -2.19 -0.30 -2.10
C ILE A 77 -1.89 -1.11 -3.36
N LEU A 78 -2.95 -1.45 -4.11
CA LEU A 78 -2.78 -1.98 -5.46
C LEU A 78 -2.61 -0.80 -6.41
N MET A 79 -1.55 -0.82 -7.22
CA MET A 79 -1.24 0.26 -8.14
C MET A 79 -0.93 -0.29 -9.54
N SER A 80 -1.35 0.44 -10.55
CA SER A 80 -1.02 0.17 -11.95
C SER A 80 0.21 0.97 -12.33
N VAL A 81 1.21 0.30 -12.90
CA VAL A 81 2.48 0.90 -13.28
C VAL A 81 2.76 0.62 -14.76
N ALA A 82 3.09 1.68 -15.49
CA ALA A 82 3.62 1.60 -16.84
C ALA A 82 5.13 1.68 -16.84
N THR A 83 5.75 0.84 -17.66
CA THR A 83 7.16 0.95 -18.07
C THR A 83 7.19 1.25 -19.55
N GLU A 84 8.39 1.42 -20.11
CA GLU A 84 8.57 1.61 -21.56
C GLU A 84 7.87 0.52 -22.40
N THR A 85 7.78 -0.72 -21.90
CA THR A 85 7.34 -1.87 -22.69
C THR A 85 6.02 -2.50 -22.26
N LYS A 86 5.53 -2.21 -21.06
CA LYS A 86 4.34 -2.88 -20.52
C LYS A 86 3.69 -2.14 -19.36
N VAL A 87 2.41 -2.45 -19.14
CA VAL A 87 1.63 -2.08 -17.96
C VAL A 87 1.35 -3.32 -17.12
N PHE A 88 1.50 -3.20 -15.81
CA PHE A 88 1.21 -4.29 -14.88
C PHE A 88 0.87 -3.75 -13.48
N SER A 89 0.21 -4.58 -12.68
CA SER A 89 -0.16 -4.21 -11.30
C SER A 89 0.90 -4.64 -10.30
N VAL A 90 1.21 -3.76 -9.35
CA VAL A 90 2.07 -4.05 -8.20
C VAL A 90 1.34 -3.71 -6.91
N ILE A 91 1.75 -4.36 -5.81
CA ILE A 91 1.20 -4.08 -4.49
C ILE A 91 2.24 -3.39 -3.61
N CYS A 92 1.86 -2.26 -3.04
CA CYS A 92 2.66 -1.46 -2.13
C CYS A 92 2.16 -1.66 -0.70
N PHE A 93 3.03 -2.21 0.14
CA PHE A 93 2.73 -2.42 1.56
C PHE A 93 3.26 -1.28 2.41
N ASP A 94 2.74 -1.22 3.63
CA ASP A 94 2.96 -0.20 4.64
C ASP A 94 4.32 0.50 4.67
N ARG A 95 5.44 -0.25 4.68
CA ARG A 95 6.77 0.36 4.76
C ARG A 95 7.04 1.34 3.62
N VAL A 96 6.70 0.98 2.38
CA VAL A 96 6.92 1.85 1.22
C VAL A 96 5.81 2.89 1.13
N ALA A 97 4.56 2.48 1.41
CA ALA A 97 3.42 3.39 1.38
C ALA A 97 3.59 4.56 2.36
N ARG A 98 4.08 4.33 3.58
CA ARG A 98 4.35 5.42 4.55
C ARG A 98 5.37 6.43 4.05
N VAL A 99 6.33 6.01 3.22
CA VAL A 99 7.30 6.94 2.60
C VAL A 99 6.60 7.80 1.55
N LEU A 100 5.79 7.20 0.67
CA LEU A 100 5.04 7.93 -0.35
C LEU A 100 3.98 8.86 0.27
N PHE A 101 3.28 8.38 1.29
CA PHE A 101 2.19 9.11 1.95
C PHE A 101 2.70 10.16 2.95
N GLY A 102 3.88 9.96 3.53
CA GLY A 102 4.43 10.84 4.59
C GLY A 102 3.73 10.72 5.94
N CYS A 103 2.88 9.71 6.13
CA CYS A 103 2.16 9.47 7.39
C CYS A 103 1.82 7.99 7.56
N SER A 104 1.30 7.61 8.73
CA SER A 104 0.83 6.24 8.96
C SER A 104 -0.53 5.97 8.29
N ALA A 105 -0.87 4.70 8.11
CA ALA A 105 -2.17 4.29 7.58
C ALA A 105 -3.33 4.74 8.46
N ASP A 106 -3.15 4.75 9.79
CA ASP A 106 -4.17 5.27 10.70
C ASP A 106 -4.32 6.79 10.56
N ASP A 107 -3.23 7.55 10.48
CA ASP A 107 -3.32 9.01 10.31
C ASP A 107 -4.04 9.38 9.00
N PHE A 108 -3.66 8.73 7.89
CA PHE A 108 -4.31 8.96 6.61
C PHE A 108 -5.79 8.52 6.62
N PHE A 109 -6.12 7.41 7.27
CA PHE A 109 -7.50 6.98 7.43
C PHE A 109 -8.35 7.98 8.21
N HIS A 110 -7.83 8.55 9.30
CA HIS A 110 -8.53 9.60 10.04
C HIS A 110 -8.68 10.88 9.22
N PHE A 111 -7.67 11.25 8.44
CA PHE A 111 -7.75 12.38 7.51
C PHE A 111 -8.83 12.16 6.44
N ALA A 112 -8.84 10.99 5.80
CA ALA A 112 -9.81 10.65 4.75
C ALA A 112 -11.27 10.61 5.25
N LYS A 113 -11.50 10.34 6.54
CA LYS A 113 -12.85 10.45 7.14
C LYS A 113 -13.40 11.88 7.11
N LEU A 114 -12.53 12.88 7.21
CA LEU A 114 -12.91 14.29 7.15
C LEU A 114 -13.05 14.79 5.70
N HIS A 115 -12.47 14.06 4.74
CA HIS A 115 -12.38 14.45 3.34
C HIS A 115 -12.81 13.28 2.43
N PRO A 116 -14.11 13.14 2.12
CA PRO A 116 -14.65 11.96 1.42
C PRO A 116 -14.04 11.65 0.05
N PHE A 117 -13.48 12.65 -0.63
CA PHE A 117 -12.84 12.50 -1.95
C PHE A 117 -11.32 12.31 -1.88
N CYS A 118 -10.75 12.19 -0.68
CA CYS A 118 -9.32 12.13 -0.48
C CYS A 118 -8.67 10.99 -1.28
N GLY A 119 -9.32 9.82 -1.37
CA GLY A 119 -8.80 8.70 -2.16
C GLY A 119 -8.66 9.00 -3.66
N VAL A 120 -9.60 9.78 -4.23
CA VAL A 120 -9.55 10.22 -5.63
C VAL A 120 -8.41 11.22 -5.82
N THR A 121 -8.28 12.20 -4.93
CA THR A 121 -7.19 13.18 -4.98
C THR A 121 -5.81 12.51 -4.83
N VAL A 122 -5.69 11.46 -4.01
CA VAL A 122 -4.45 10.67 -3.96
C VAL A 122 -4.13 10.03 -5.31
N ASN A 123 -5.14 9.50 -6.00
CA ASN A 123 -4.96 8.93 -7.33
C ASN A 123 -4.43 9.99 -8.31
N GLU A 124 -5.02 11.19 -8.31
CA GLU A 124 -4.58 12.32 -9.15
C GLU A 124 -3.15 12.78 -8.82
N ILE A 125 -2.76 12.82 -7.54
CA ILE A 125 -1.40 13.19 -7.11
C ILE A 125 -0.36 12.17 -7.62
N LEU A 126 -0.71 10.89 -7.65
CA LEU A 126 0.21 9.82 -8.05
C LEU A 126 0.19 9.55 -9.55
N GLU A 127 -0.90 9.87 -10.25
CA GLU A 127 -1.02 9.66 -11.68
C GLU A 127 0.03 10.48 -12.45
N GLY A 128 0.81 9.81 -13.28
CA GLY A 128 1.88 10.45 -14.05
C GLY A 128 3.21 10.57 -13.29
N GLU A 129 3.24 10.34 -11.98
CA GLU A 129 4.49 10.38 -11.21
C GLU A 129 5.40 9.21 -11.57
N MET A 130 6.68 9.53 -11.80
CA MET A 130 7.70 8.57 -12.20
C MET A 130 8.60 8.20 -11.03
N PHE A 131 8.86 6.91 -10.87
CA PHE A 131 9.71 6.39 -9.82
C PHE A 131 10.75 5.42 -10.35
N THR A 132 11.92 5.42 -9.73
CA THR A 132 12.77 4.23 -9.69
C THR A 132 12.22 3.28 -8.64
N MET A 133 11.76 2.11 -9.09
CA MET A 133 11.08 1.11 -8.26
C MET A 133 11.91 -0.17 -8.16
N THR A 134 11.93 -0.75 -6.96
CA THR A 134 12.42 -2.13 -6.76
C THR A 134 11.23 -3.03 -6.51
N LEU A 135 11.03 -4.02 -7.37
CA LEU A 135 9.98 -5.02 -7.29
C LEU A 135 10.53 -6.36 -6.84
N THR A 136 9.74 -7.09 -6.06
CA THR A 136 10.10 -8.43 -5.60
C THR A 136 8.99 -9.42 -5.94
N LYS A 137 9.39 -10.60 -6.43
CA LYS A 137 8.45 -11.71 -6.59
C LYS A 137 7.97 -12.20 -5.21
N PRO A 138 6.68 -12.48 -5.06
CA PRO A 138 6.18 -13.02 -3.80
C PRO A 138 6.80 -14.40 -3.53
N LEU A 139 7.04 -14.69 -2.26
CA LEU A 139 7.55 -15.99 -1.80
C LEU A 139 6.55 -17.13 -1.96
N ASN A 140 5.26 -16.77 -1.94
CA ASN A 140 4.17 -17.72 -1.95
C ASN A 140 3.58 -17.74 -3.37
N GLY A 141 3.55 -18.91 -4.01
CA GLY A 141 3.11 -19.07 -5.40
C GLY A 141 1.66 -18.64 -5.67
N ASN A 142 0.84 -18.52 -4.62
CA ASN A 142 -0.55 -18.07 -4.72
C ASN A 142 -0.70 -16.53 -4.81
N ALA A 143 0.35 -15.76 -4.51
CA ALA A 143 0.28 -14.31 -4.57
C ALA A 143 0.46 -13.83 -6.01
N ARG A 144 -0.53 -13.06 -6.48
CA ARG A 144 -0.66 -12.69 -7.91
C ARG A 144 0.13 -11.45 -8.30
N HIS A 145 0.49 -10.58 -7.34
CA HIS A 145 1.10 -9.28 -7.62
C HIS A 145 2.55 -9.22 -7.17
N LEU A 146 3.38 -8.56 -7.98
CA LEU A 146 4.73 -8.14 -7.59
C LEU A 146 4.64 -7.16 -6.42
N ARG A 147 5.58 -7.25 -5.48
CA ARG A 147 5.62 -6.38 -4.31
C ARG A 147 6.60 -5.25 -4.51
N LEU A 148 6.14 -4.02 -4.31
CA LEU A 148 7.00 -2.85 -4.28
C LEU A 148 7.83 -2.87 -2.99
N ALA A 149 9.15 -3.01 -3.13
CA ALA A 149 10.11 -3.03 -2.04
C ALA A 149 10.75 -1.65 -1.78
N SER A 150 10.86 -0.82 -2.83
CA SER A 150 11.22 0.59 -2.73
C SER A 150 10.62 1.38 -3.90
N ALA A 151 10.36 2.66 -3.67
CA ALA A 151 10.05 3.63 -4.72
C ALA A 151 10.74 4.94 -4.37
N VAL A 152 11.49 5.47 -5.33
CA VAL A 152 12.19 6.76 -5.23
C VAL A 152 11.68 7.64 -6.36
N PRO A 153 11.03 8.79 -6.06
CA PRO A 153 10.53 9.67 -7.10
C PRO A 153 11.69 10.20 -7.93
N LEU A 154 11.48 10.30 -9.24
CA LEU A 154 12.44 10.93 -10.14
C LEU A 154 12.33 12.46 -10.09
N SER A 155 11.14 12.98 -9.78
CA SER A 155 10.93 14.40 -9.59
C SER A 155 11.49 14.87 -8.24
N SER A 156 12.32 15.91 -8.26
CA SER A 156 12.81 16.57 -7.04
C SER A 156 11.72 17.39 -6.34
N THR A 157 10.61 17.66 -7.02
CA THR A 157 9.47 18.40 -6.45
C THR A 157 8.43 17.48 -5.83
N PHE A 158 8.63 16.16 -5.88
CA PHE A 158 7.72 15.21 -5.27
C PHE A 158 7.63 15.47 -3.76
N GLN A 159 6.41 15.67 -3.27
CA GLN A 159 6.12 15.83 -1.86
C GLN A 159 5.34 14.63 -1.34
N PRO A 160 5.51 14.26 -0.06
CA PRO A 160 4.66 13.26 0.54
C PRO A 160 3.19 13.62 0.41
N ILE A 161 2.36 12.65 0.02
CA ILE A 161 0.97 12.86 -0.38
C ILE A 161 0.16 13.61 0.69
N ILE A 162 0.37 13.32 1.98
CA ILE A 162 -0.36 14.00 3.08
C ILE A 162 -0.09 15.51 3.13
N GLN A 163 1.06 15.98 2.68
CA GLN A 163 1.38 17.41 2.65
C GLN A 163 0.53 18.10 1.57
N VAL A 164 0.57 17.56 0.35
CA VAL A 164 -0.23 18.07 -0.78
C VAL A 164 -1.72 18.08 -0.46
N LEU A 165 -2.23 17.00 0.15
CA LEU A 165 -3.64 16.92 0.55
C LEU A 165 -4.01 17.97 1.59
N ARG A 166 -3.16 18.19 2.61
CA ARG A 166 -3.44 19.21 3.63
C ARG A 166 -3.50 20.59 3.00
N GLU A 167 -2.56 20.92 2.12
CA GLU A 167 -2.57 22.19 1.40
C GLU A 167 -3.84 22.34 0.56
N TYR A 168 -4.20 21.30 -0.20
CA TYR A 168 -5.40 21.29 -1.04
C TYR A 168 -6.69 21.52 -0.24
N TYR A 169 -6.90 20.78 0.85
CA TYR A 169 -8.13 20.86 1.63
C TYR A 169 -8.18 22.03 2.63
N THR A 170 -7.05 22.64 2.97
CA THR A 170 -7.02 23.87 3.78
C THR A 170 -7.19 25.12 2.93
N SER A 171 -6.62 25.15 1.72
CA SER A 171 -6.78 26.27 0.77
C SER A 171 -8.20 26.37 0.19
N SER A 172 -8.92 25.24 0.08
CA SER A 172 -10.32 25.23 -0.36
C SER A 172 -11.31 25.82 0.65
N HIS A 173 -10.92 26.06 1.91
CA HIS A 173 -11.78 26.67 2.93
C HIS A 173 -11.71 28.21 2.95
N THR A 174 -10.87 28.83 2.13
CA THR A 174 -10.65 30.29 2.07
C THR A 174 -11.19 30.95 0.79
N SER A 175 -12.18 30.36 0.11
CA SER A 175 -12.87 30.96 -1.04
C SER A 175 -14.37 31.09 -0.80
#